data_AF-B7GAN0-F1
#
_entry.id   AF-B7GAN0-F1
#
_cell.length_a   1.000
_cell.length_b   1.000
_cell.length_c   1.000
_cell.angle_alpha   90.00
_cell.angle_beta   90.00
_cell.angle_gamma   90.00
#
_symmetry.space_group_name_H-M   'P 1'
#
loop_
_entity.id
_entity.type
_entity.pdbx_description
1 polymer ?
#
loop_
_entity_poly.entity_id
_entity_poly.type
_entity_poly.pdbx_seq_one_letter_code
_entity_poly.pdbx_strand_id
1 'polypeptide(L)'
;MVQRSTTSISLLLLAISFVWRCIATETSLRVVTREELAVHDGKQNDALWLSILGEVYDVTAGKEYYGENGPYSVFVGKDGSVPFVTGTFTEEEAAKPLSVLEPQQMYGIENWRSFYETEEKYKYIGVLEGVLYDRDGNPTDELLRLRGVLAEAKVEAERREAARKEKIRQRRLKKEAAEQAAQNTASKNGEL
;
A
#
# COMPACT_ATOMS: atom_id res chain seq x y z
N MET A 1 -40.79 -51.49 22.46
CA MET A 1 -40.16 -50.52 23.40
C MET A 1 -39.22 -49.66 22.57
N VAL A 2 -39.63 -48.43 22.22
CA VAL A 2 -38.91 -47.57 21.26
C VAL A 2 -37.88 -46.74 22.03
N GLN A 3 -36.61 -47.03 21.81
CA GLN A 3 -35.49 -46.32 22.43
C GLN A 3 -35.26 -45.01 21.67
N ARG A 4 -35.69 -43.87 22.24
CA ARG A 4 -35.52 -42.55 21.63
C ARG A 4 -34.08 -42.07 21.80
N SER A 5 -33.44 -41.83 20.66
CA SER A 5 -32.12 -41.21 20.52
C SER A 5 -32.12 -39.78 21.07
N THR A 6 -31.48 -39.58 22.22
CA THR A 6 -31.30 -38.27 22.86
C THR A 6 -29.93 -37.65 22.55
N THR A 7 -29.03 -38.37 21.88
CA THR A 7 -27.64 -37.92 21.65
C THR A 7 -27.49 -36.88 20.54
N SER A 8 -28.47 -36.77 19.63
CA SER A 8 -28.36 -35.88 18.46
C SER A 8 -28.65 -34.41 18.76
N ILE A 9 -29.41 -34.09 19.82
CA ILE A 9 -29.83 -32.71 20.12
C ILE A 9 -28.74 -31.97 20.92
N SER A 10 -28.03 -32.66 21.82
CA SER A 10 -26.98 -32.06 22.65
C SER A 10 -25.73 -31.65 21.86
N LEU A 11 -25.40 -32.37 20.79
CA LEU A 11 -24.28 -32.02 19.89
C LEU A 11 -24.58 -30.79 19.02
N LEU A 12 -25.84 -30.61 18.61
CA LEU A 12 -26.28 -29.46 17.82
C LEU A 12 -26.26 -28.16 18.63
N LEU A 13 -26.64 -28.19 19.91
CA LEU A 13 -26.58 -27.01 20.79
C LEU A 13 -25.15 -26.59 21.14
N LEU A 14 -24.22 -27.55 21.30
CA LEU A 14 -22.80 -27.25 21.50
C LEU A 14 -22.17 -26.65 20.23
N ALA A 15 -22.50 -27.16 19.03
CA ALA A 15 -22.05 -26.57 17.78
C ALA A 15 -22.59 -25.14 17.58
N ILE A 16 -23.86 -24.87 17.93
CA ILE A 16 -24.43 -23.51 17.87
C ILE A 16 -23.72 -22.58 18.86
N SER A 17 -23.38 -23.05 20.07
CA SER A 17 -22.60 -22.26 21.04
C SER A 17 -21.14 -22.00 20.62
N PHE A 18 -20.57 -22.86 19.77
CA PHE A 18 -19.22 -22.68 19.23
C PHE A 18 -19.21 -21.80 17.97
N VAL A 19 -20.28 -21.86 17.16
CA VAL A 19 -20.47 -20.97 16.00
C VAL A 19 -20.84 -19.55 16.44
N TRP A 20 -21.49 -19.37 17.60
CA TRP A 20 -21.68 -18.03 18.19
C TRP A 20 -20.43 -17.44 18.83
N ARG A 21 -19.36 -18.24 18.98
CA ARG A 21 -18.00 -17.77 19.32
C ARG A 21 -17.22 -17.33 18.06
N CYS A 22 -17.88 -17.22 16.91
CA CYS A 22 -17.42 -16.43 15.77
C CYS A 22 -18.12 -15.07 15.77
N ILE A 23 -18.17 -14.40 16.93
CA ILE A 23 -18.29 -12.94 16.92
C ILE A 23 -17.00 -12.49 16.24
N ALA A 24 -17.12 -12.08 14.97
CA ALA A 24 -16.12 -11.27 14.32
C ALA A 24 -15.75 -10.18 15.34
N THR A 25 -14.53 -10.21 15.84
CA THR A 25 -13.97 -9.06 16.51
C THR A 25 -13.91 -8.00 15.42
N GLU A 26 -14.93 -7.16 15.34
CA GLU A 26 -14.82 -5.84 14.72
C GLU A 26 -13.70 -5.14 15.48
N THR A 27 -12.47 -5.28 14.99
CA THR A 27 -11.41 -4.34 15.35
C THR A 27 -11.88 -3.00 14.81
N SER A 28 -12.58 -2.25 15.65
CA SER A 28 -12.87 -0.84 15.41
C SER A 28 -11.53 -0.17 15.10
N LEU A 29 -11.33 0.23 13.85
CA LEU A 29 -10.13 0.94 13.45
C LEU A 29 -10.04 2.21 14.28
N ARG A 30 -8.87 2.54 14.80
CA ARG A 30 -8.67 3.80 15.49
C ARG A 30 -8.80 4.92 14.47
N VAL A 31 -9.74 5.82 14.69
CA VAL A 31 -9.87 7.05 13.90
C VAL A 31 -8.96 8.11 14.52
N VAL A 32 -8.16 8.75 13.67
CA VAL A 32 -7.25 9.83 14.01
C VAL A 32 -7.74 11.09 13.32
N THR A 33 -7.89 12.19 14.06
CA THR A 33 -8.28 13.47 13.46
C THR A 33 -7.08 14.19 12.86
N ARG A 34 -7.31 15.18 11.99
CA ARG A 34 -6.23 15.99 11.42
C ARG A 34 -5.45 16.74 12.49
N GLU A 35 -6.14 17.21 13.53
CA GLU A 35 -5.54 17.91 14.66
C GLU A 35 -4.70 16.96 15.51
N GLU A 36 -5.18 15.75 15.76
CA GLU A 36 -4.40 14.72 16.46
C GLU A 36 -3.14 14.35 15.67
N LEU A 37 -3.26 14.12 14.36
CA LEU A 37 -2.13 13.86 13.49
C LEU A 37 -1.10 15.00 13.55
N ALA A 38 -1.55 16.26 13.47
CA ALA A 38 -0.69 17.43 13.47
C ALA A 38 0.10 17.66 14.77
N VAL A 39 -0.38 17.15 15.91
CA VAL A 39 0.34 17.22 17.19
C VAL A 39 1.52 16.25 17.21
N HIS A 40 1.50 15.17 16.42
CA HIS A 40 2.57 14.18 16.29
C HIS A 40 3.59 14.57 15.21
N ASP A 41 4.07 15.81 15.26
CA ASP A 41 5.03 16.42 14.33
C ASP A 41 6.50 16.37 14.80
N GLY A 42 6.78 15.76 15.95
CA GLY A 42 8.12 15.71 16.53
C GLY A 42 8.53 16.93 17.36
N LYS A 43 7.71 17.99 17.42
CA LYS A 43 8.04 19.23 18.16
C LYS A 43 7.44 19.24 19.56
N GLN A 44 6.20 18.79 19.69
CA GLN A 44 5.50 18.75 20.98
C GLN A 44 5.63 17.39 21.68
N ASN A 45 5.69 16.32 20.89
CA ASN A 45 5.99 14.97 21.36
C ASN A 45 7.09 14.38 20.47
N ASP A 46 7.86 13.42 21.01
CA ASP A 46 8.91 12.74 20.24
C ASP A 46 8.35 11.81 19.14
N ALA A 47 7.03 11.64 19.06
CA ALA A 47 6.38 10.78 18.10
C ALA A 47 6.22 11.48 16.75
N LEU A 48 6.47 10.74 15.67
CA LEU A 48 6.38 11.22 14.30
C LEU A 48 5.32 10.40 13.60
N TRP A 49 4.16 10.98 13.30
CA TRP A 49 3.11 10.29 12.55
C TRP A 49 2.96 10.88 11.16
N LEU A 50 2.58 10.05 10.20
CA LEU A 50 2.18 10.50 8.87
C LEU A 50 0.96 9.74 8.40
N SER A 51 0.21 10.35 7.48
CA SER A 51 -0.88 9.68 6.78
C SER A 51 -0.53 9.46 5.31
N ILE A 52 -0.94 8.30 4.78
CA ILE A 52 -0.85 7.96 3.37
C ILE A 52 -2.07 7.13 2.96
N LEU A 53 -2.78 7.58 1.92
CA LEU A 53 -4.07 7.04 1.48
C LEU A 53 -5.08 6.84 2.63
N GLY A 54 -5.08 7.79 3.58
CA GLY A 54 -5.95 7.77 4.75
C GLY A 54 -5.54 6.76 5.83
N GLU A 55 -4.43 6.05 5.68
CA GLU A 55 -3.85 5.19 6.71
C GLU A 55 -2.77 5.94 7.47
N VAL A 56 -2.78 5.85 8.81
CA VAL A 56 -1.86 6.56 9.70
C VAL A 56 -0.81 5.62 10.24
N TYR A 57 0.46 6.00 10.10
CA TYR A 57 1.61 5.25 10.55
C TYR A 57 2.48 6.06 11.49
N ASP A 58 2.96 5.41 12.54
CA ASP A 58 4.01 5.93 13.40
C ASP A 58 5.38 5.60 12.78
N VAL A 59 6.05 6.66 12.35
CA VAL A 59 7.35 6.65 11.70
C VAL A 59 8.49 7.11 12.60
N THR A 60 8.26 7.14 13.93
CA THR A 60 9.26 7.54 14.92
C THR A 60 10.55 6.73 14.83
N ALA A 61 10.45 5.44 14.48
CA ALA A 61 11.59 4.55 14.27
C ALA A 61 12.50 4.97 13.09
N GLY A 62 12.00 5.80 12.17
CA GLY A 62 12.75 6.36 11.04
C GLY A 62 13.13 7.83 11.23
N LYS A 63 13.47 8.24 12.46
CA LYS A 63 13.77 9.64 12.82
C LYS A 63 14.87 10.27 11.95
N GLU A 64 15.78 9.48 11.39
CA GLU A 64 16.79 9.92 10.42
C GLU A 64 16.19 10.46 9.10
N TYR A 65 15.00 9.98 8.73
CA TYR A 65 14.28 10.35 7.52
C TYR A 65 13.19 11.39 7.79
N TYR A 66 12.45 11.23 8.89
CA TYR A 66 11.25 12.00 9.20
C TYR A 66 11.45 13.03 10.32
N GLY A 67 12.55 12.98 11.07
CA GLY A 67 12.86 13.99 12.09
C GLY A 67 13.12 15.37 11.48
N GLU A 68 13.25 16.40 12.32
CA GLU A 68 13.32 17.82 11.92
C GLU A 68 14.23 18.15 10.72
N ASN A 69 15.38 17.47 10.62
CA ASN A 69 16.38 17.69 9.55
C ASN A 69 16.38 16.59 8.46
N GLY A 70 15.44 15.65 8.51
CA GLY A 70 15.33 14.56 7.57
C GLY A 70 14.69 14.99 6.24
N PRO A 71 14.99 14.30 5.13
CA PRO A 71 14.46 14.62 3.81
C PRO A 71 12.93 14.48 3.70
N TYR A 72 12.30 13.74 4.61
CA TYR A 72 10.86 13.47 4.63
C TYR A 72 10.14 14.15 5.83
N SER A 73 10.80 15.09 6.51
CA SER A 73 10.22 15.81 7.66
C SER A 73 8.92 16.55 7.33
N VAL A 74 8.79 17.00 6.07
CA VAL A 74 7.63 17.73 5.56
C VAL A 74 6.31 16.94 5.57
N PHE A 75 6.39 15.61 5.65
CA PHE A 75 5.23 14.71 5.67
C PHE A 75 4.69 14.44 7.07
N VAL A 76 5.49 14.71 8.11
CA VAL A 76 5.11 14.42 9.48
C VAL A 76 4.00 15.38 9.92
N GLY A 77 3.02 14.83 10.62
CA GLY A 77 1.83 15.52 11.11
C GLY A 77 0.83 15.87 10.01
N LYS A 78 0.97 15.30 8.81
CA LYS A 78 0.16 15.65 7.63
C LYS A 78 -0.26 14.41 6.84
N ASP A 79 -1.28 14.62 6.00
CA ASP A 79 -1.62 13.68 4.94
C ASP A 79 -0.68 13.87 3.75
N GLY A 80 0.24 12.92 3.60
CA GLY A 80 1.24 12.91 2.55
C GLY A 80 0.73 12.41 1.21
N SER A 81 -0.54 12.03 1.09
CA SER A 81 -1.04 11.29 -0.07
C SER A 81 -0.75 11.97 -1.42
N VAL A 82 -1.13 13.23 -1.61
CA VAL A 82 -0.78 13.95 -2.86
C VAL A 82 0.70 14.34 -2.91
N PRO A 83 1.30 14.93 -1.85
CA PRO A 83 2.69 15.38 -1.89
C PRO A 83 3.73 14.28 -2.15
N PHE A 84 3.46 13.02 -1.78
CA PHE A 84 4.39 11.90 -2.02
C PHE A 84 4.68 11.66 -3.49
N VAL A 85 3.72 11.97 -4.36
CA VAL A 85 3.81 11.68 -5.81
C VAL A 85 4.02 12.94 -6.64
N THR A 86 3.57 14.10 -6.18
CA THR A 86 3.79 15.37 -6.87
C THR A 86 5.14 16.00 -6.53
N GLY A 87 5.77 15.58 -5.43
CA GLY A 87 7.03 16.16 -4.96
C GLY A 87 6.91 17.63 -4.55
N THR A 88 5.67 18.12 -4.38
CA THR A 88 5.34 19.49 -4.03
C THR A 88 4.74 19.51 -2.63
N PHE A 89 5.39 20.22 -1.70
CA PHE A 89 5.11 20.13 -0.26
C PHE A 89 4.39 21.37 0.28
N THR A 90 3.36 21.84 -0.45
CA THR A 90 2.53 22.97 -0.02
C THR A 90 1.21 22.48 0.59
N GLU A 91 0.62 23.28 1.48
CA GLU A 91 -0.69 22.97 2.06
C GLU A 91 -1.78 22.90 0.99
N GLU A 92 -1.68 23.74 -0.05
CA GLU A 92 -2.56 23.72 -1.21
C GLU A 92 -2.48 22.39 -1.96
N GLU A 93 -1.27 21.87 -2.16
CA GLU A 93 -1.07 20.57 -2.84
C GLU A 93 -1.64 19.43 -2.01
N ALA A 94 -1.40 19.44 -0.70
CA ALA A 94 -1.91 18.43 0.22
C ALA A 94 -3.45 18.44 0.34
N ALA A 95 -4.10 19.56 0.01
CA ALA A 95 -5.55 19.69 0.01
C ALA A 95 -6.19 19.22 -1.32
N LYS A 96 -5.41 18.91 -2.35
CA LYS A 96 -5.97 18.45 -3.63
C LYS A 96 -6.61 17.07 -3.50
N PRO A 97 -7.69 16.80 -4.25
CA PRO A 97 -8.30 15.49 -4.27
C PRO A 97 -7.42 14.49 -5.02
N LEU A 98 -7.39 13.23 -4.55
CA LEU A 98 -6.62 12.14 -5.15
C LEU A 98 -7.05 11.83 -6.59
N SER A 99 -8.27 12.21 -6.97
CA SER A 99 -8.79 12.09 -8.34
C SER A 99 -8.01 12.90 -9.39
N VAL A 100 -7.16 13.85 -8.98
CA VAL A 100 -6.31 14.64 -9.88
C VAL A 100 -5.04 13.88 -10.30
N LEU A 101 -4.69 12.80 -9.61
CA LEU A 101 -3.45 12.06 -9.85
C LEU A 101 -3.53 11.20 -11.13
N GLU A 102 -2.46 11.21 -11.92
CA GLU A 102 -2.32 10.34 -13.08
C GLU A 102 -2.11 8.86 -12.68
N PRO A 103 -2.41 7.88 -13.56
CA PRO A 103 -2.26 6.45 -13.23
C PRO A 103 -0.85 6.06 -12.74
N GLN A 104 0.19 6.69 -13.27
CA GLN A 104 1.56 6.42 -12.83
C GLN A 104 1.83 6.97 -11.43
N GLN A 105 1.25 8.12 -11.09
CA GLN A 105 1.32 8.69 -9.75
C GLN A 105 0.53 7.81 -8.77
N MET A 106 -0.65 7.32 -9.17
CA MET A 106 -1.46 6.38 -8.38
C MET A 106 -0.70 5.10 -8.04
N TYR A 107 0.00 4.52 -9.01
CA TYR A 107 0.90 3.39 -8.74
C TYR A 107 2.05 3.75 -7.79
N GLY A 108 2.61 4.95 -7.94
CA GLY A 108 3.67 5.47 -7.07
C GLY A 108 3.24 5.57 -5.61
N ILE A 109 2.07 6.14 -5.34
CA ILE A 109 1.56 6.23 -3.97
C ILE A 109 1.18 4.87 -3.40
N GLU A 110 0.60 3.96 -4.18
CA GLU A 110 0.30 2.61 -3.69
C GLU A 110 1.56 1.87 -3.26
N ASN A 111 2.68 2.06 -3.97
CA ASN A 111 3.97 1.50 -3.55
C ASN A 111 4.46 2.11 -2.23
N TRP A 112 4.29 3.42 -2.03
CA TRP A 112 4.62 4.05 -0.75
C TRP A 112 3.72 3.54 0.38
N ARG A 113 2.42 3.42 0.16
CA ARG A 113 1.50 2.82 1.14
C ARG A 113 1.93 1.40 1.49
N SER A 114 2.20 0.58 0.47
CA SER A 114 2.68 -0.80 0.65
C SER A 114 4.01 -0.84 1.40
N PHE A 115 4.91 0.11 1.17
CA PHE A 115 6.15 0.24 1.94
C PHE A 115 5.86 0.44 3.43
N TYR A 116 5.01 1.40 3.81
CA TYR A 116 4.67 1.59 5.23
C TYR A 116 3.93 0.40 5.85
N GLU A 117 3.09 -0.29 5.07
CA GLU A 117 2.39 -1.50 5.51
C GLU A 117 3.33 -2.70 5.74
N THR A 118 4.38 -2.83 4.93
CA THR A 118 5.29 -3.99 4.95
C THR A 118 6.53 -3.79 5.82
N GLU A 119 6.92 -2.55 6.06
CA GLU A 119 8.05 -2.20 6.91
C GLU A 119 7.69 -2.38 8.40
N GLU A 120 8.19 -3.45 9.00
CA GLU A 120 7.88 -3.83 10.40
C GLU A 120 8.20 -2.75 11.44
N LYS A 121 9.14 -1.83 11.11
CA LYS A 121 9.52 -0.73 12.01
C LYS A 121 8.48 0.37 12.09
N TYR A 122 7.58 0.48 11.12
CA TYR A 122 6.52 1.48 11.12
C TYR A 122 5.23 0.86 11.64
N LYS A 123 4.70 1.47 12.69
CA LYS A 123 3.54 0.92 13.37
C LYS A 123 2.27 1.53 12.79
N TYR A 124 1.36 0.68 12.31
CA TYR A 124 0.01 1.11 11.95
C TYR A 124 -0.74 1.63 13.18
N ILE A 125 -1.21 2.88 13.12
CA ILE A 125 -1.95 3.55 14.20
C ILE A 125 -3.44 3.47 13.96
N GLY A 126 -3.89 3.63 12.72
CA GLY A 126 -5.30 3.69 12.39
C GLY A 126 -5.58 4.38 11.06
N VAL A 127 -6.74 5.01 10.97
CA VAL A 127 -7.21 5.71 9.78
C VAL A 127 -7.44 7.19 10.06
N LEU A 128 -7.19 8.03 9.06
CA LEU A 128 -7.39 9.47 9.14
C LEU A 128 -8.84 9.83 8.81
N GLU A 129 -9.53 10.50 9.73
CA GLU A 129 -10.86 11.09 9.47
C GLU A 129 -10.78 12.08 8.31
N GLY A 130 -11.63 11.89 7.29
CA GLY A 130 -11.71 12.81 6.16
C GLY A 130 -12.37 12.22 4.92
N VAL A 131 -11.68 12.36 3.79
CA VAL A 131 -12.24 12.01 2.47
C VAL A 131 -12.40 10.50 2.31
N LEU A 132 -11.48 9.71 2.85
CA LEU A 132 -11.40 8.26 2.63
C LEU A 132 -12.05 7.44 3.75
N TYR A 133 -12.03 7.96 4.97
CA TYR A 133 -12.65 7.34 6.14
C TYR A 133 -13.52 8.36 6.86
N ASP A 134 -14.70 7.93 7.32
CA ASP A 134 -15.58 8.78 8.13
C ASP A 134 -15.15 8.82 9.60
N ARG A 135 -15.95 9.51 10.43
CA ARG A 135 -15.73 9.67 11.88
C ARG A 135 -15.74 8.37 12.67
N ASP A 136 -16.41 7.36 12.14
CA ASP A 136 -16.53 6.04 12.76
C ASP A 136 -15.47 5.08 12.20
N GLY A 137 -14.63 5.56 11.27
CA GLY A 137 -13.57 4.79 10.63
C GLY A 137 -14.06 3.90 9.50
N ASN A 138 -15.30 4.11 9.03
CA ASN A 138 -15.84 3.36 7.91
C ASN A 138 -15.28 3.89 6.59
N PRO A 139 -15.03 3.01 5.61
CA PRO A 139 -14.61 3.40 4.28
C PRO A 139 -15.70 4.23 3.58
N THR A 140 -15.32 5.35 2.96
CA THR A 140 -16.24 6.15 2.14
C THR A 140 -16.36 5.59 0.72
N ASP A 141 -17.36 6.04 -0.04
CA ASP A 141 -17.48 5.75 -1.47
C ASP A 141 -16.24 6.16 -2.27
N GLU A 142 -15.56 7.22 -1.84
CA GLU A 142 -14.34 7.70 -2.49
C GLU A 142 -13.20 6.71 -2.29
N LEU A 143 -13.05 6.12 -1.10
CA LEU A 143 -12.06 5.08 -0.87
C LEU A 143 -12.33 3.83 -1.73
N LEU A 144 -13.60 3.44 -1.90
CA LEU A 144 -13.95 2.30 -2.75
C LEU A 144 -13.58 2.54 -4.22
N ARG A 145 -13.86 3.74 -4.74
CA ARG A 145 -13.45 4.15 -6.09
C ARG A 145 -11.94 4.18 -6.23
N LEU A 146 -11.27 4.79 -5.27
CA LEU A 146 -9.82 4.91 -5.23
C LEU A 146 -9.14 3.54 -5.26
N ARG A 147 -9.62 2.58 -4.45
CA ARG A 147 -9.11 1.19 -4.46
C ARG A 147 -9.21 0.54 -5.84
N GLY A 148 -10.30 0.78 -6.57
CA GLY A 148 -10.44 0.35 -7.96
C GLY A 148 -9.36 0.95 -8.86
N VAL A 149 -9.17 2.27 -8.79
CA VAL A 149 -8.14 2.97 -9.59
C VAL A 149 -6.73 2.50 -9.25
N LEU A 150 -6.42 2.30 -7.96
CA LEU A 150 -5.11 1.81 -7.51
C LEU A 150 -4.85 0.38 -8.00
N ALA A 151 -5.87 -0.50 -7.96
CA ALA A 151 -5.77 -1.85 -8.47
C ALA A 151 -5.53 -1.87 -9.99
N GLU A 152 -6.25 -1.05 -10.75
CA GLU A 152 -6.04 -0.91 -12.20
C GLU A 152 -4.64 -0.35 -12.53
N ALA A 153 -4.21 0.70 -11.80
CA ALA A 153 -2.90 1.30 -11.96
C ALA A 153 -1.77 0.29 -11.69
N LYS A 154 -1.92 -0.55 -10.66
CA LYS A 154 -0.98 -1.63 -10.32
C LYS A 154 -0.89 -2.66 -11.44
N VAL A 155 -2.04 -3.16 -11.91
CA VAL A 155 -2.08 -4.15 -13.00
C VAL A 155 -1.43 -3.58 -14.27
N GLU A 156 -1.71 -2.33 -14.63
CA GLU A 156 -1.11 -1.68 -15.79
C GLU A 156 0.40 -1.48 -15.63
N ALA A 157 0.88 -1.10 -14.45
CA ALA A 157 2.30 -0.96 -14.17
C ALA A 157 3.05 -2.30 -14.29
N GLU A 158 2.51 -3.38 -13.72
CA GLU A 158 3.07 -4.74 -13.84
C GLU A 158 3.13 -5.21 -15.29
N ARG A 159 2.07 -4.95 -16.08
CA ARG A 159 2.05 -5.25 -17.53
C ARG A 159 3.14 -4.49 -18.28
N ARG A 160 3.32 -3.19 -18.00
CA ARG A 160 4.37 -2.36 -18.61
C ARG A 160 5.77 -2.88 -18.25
N GLU A 161 5.98 -3.26 -17.00
CA GLU A 161 7.25 -3.80 -16.55
C GLU A 161 7.55 -5.15 -17.19
N ALA A 162 6.57 -6.05 -17.26
CA ALA A 162 6.70 -7.34 -17.95
C ALA A 162 7.04 -7.15 -19.43
N ALA A 163 6.34 -6.24 -20.13
CA ALA A 163 6.63 -5.92 -21.51
C ALA A 163 8.05 -5.32 -21.70
N ARG A 164 8.52 -4.51 -20.75
CA ARG A 164 9.88 -3.96 -20.76
C ARG A 164 10.93 -5.07 -20.57
N LYS A 165 10.76 -5.93 -19.56
CA LYS A 165 11.63 -7.09 -19.29
C LYS A 165 11.70 -8.00 -20.51
N GLU A 166 10.56 -8.24 -21.16
CA GLU A 166 10.49 -9.05 -22.36
C GLU A 166 11.27 -8.43 -23.52
N LYS A 167 11.11 -7.13 -23.78
CA LYS A 167 11.89 -6.43 -24.81
C LYS A 167 13.40 -6.49 -24.56
N ILE A 168 13.83 -6.36 -23.30
CA ILE A 168 15.24 -6.50 -22.92
C ILE A 168 15.74 -7.92 -23.18
N ARG A 169 14.97 -8.94 -22.79
CA ARG A 169 15.27 -10.35 -23.05
C ARG A 169 15.43 -10.63 -24.53
N GLN A 170 14.49 -10.18 -25.36
CA GLN A 170 14.54 -10.38 -26.81
C GLN A 170 15.74 -9.70 -27.47
N ARG A 171 16.11 -8.49 -27.00
CA ARG A 171 17.33 -7.81 -27.49
C ARG A 171 18.60 -8.58 -27.15
N ARG A 172 18.68 -9.15 -25.94
CA ARG A 172 19.81 -9.98 -25.52
C ARG A 172 19.93 -11.24 -26.38
N LEU A 173 18.83 -11.97 -26.56
CA LEU A 173 18.81 -13.20 -27.38
C LEU A 173 19.19 -12.92 -28.84
N LYS A 174 18.70 -11.83 -29.43
CA LYS A 174 19.10 -11.42 -30.79
C LYS A 174 20.58 -11.09 -30.89
N LYS A 175 21.15 -10.45 -29.88
CA LYS A 175 22.58 -10.13 -29.84
C LYS A 175 23.44 -11.40 -29.76
N GLU A 176 23.10 -12.32 -28.85
CA GLU A 176 23.77 -13.61 -28.69
C GLU A 176 23.70 -14.45 -29.98
N ALA A 177 22.53 -14.48 -30.64
CA ALA A 177 22.37 -15.18 -31.92
C ALA A 177 23.21 -14.56 -33.05
N ALA A 178 23.32 -13.23 -33.10
CA ALA A 178 24.15 -12.53 -34.09
C ALA A 178 25.65 -12.78 -33.87
N GLU A 179 26.10 -12.80 -32.61
CA GLU A 179 27.50 -13.11 -32.24
C GLU A 179 27.86 -14.56 -32.62
N GLN A 180 26.98 -15.53 -32.32
CA GLN A 180 27.19 -16.92 -32.72
C GLN A 180 27.23 -17.10 -34.24
N ALA A 181 26.35 -16.41 -34.98
CA ALA A 181 26.35 -16.46 -36.44
C ALA A 181 27.65 -15.88 -37.04
N ALA A 182 28.19 -14.80 -36.46
CA ALA A 182 29.46 -14.22 -36.87
C ALA A 182 30.64 -15.17 -36.61
N GLN A 183 30.68 -15.81 -35.44
CA GLN A 183 31.72 -16.81 -35.09
C GLN A 183 31.69 -18.01 -36.04
N ASN A 184 30.50 -18.57 -36.30
CA ASN A 184 30.35 -19.71 -37.21
C ASN A 184 30.77 -19.36 -38.64
N THR A 185 30.50 -18.13 -39.10
CA THR A 185 30.91 -17.66 -40.43
C THR A 185 32.43 -17.49 -40.50
N ALA A 186 33.07 -16.98 -39.45
CA ALA A 186 34.53 -16.82 -39.38
C ALA A 186 35.26 -18.18 -39.38
N SER A 187 34.79 -19.17 -38.60
CA SER A 187 35.38 -20.51 -38.60
C SER A 187 35.27 -21.19 -39.97
N LYS A 188 34.16 -21.01 -40.68
CA LYS A 188 33.94 -21.63 -42.00
C LYS A 188 34.82 -21.06 -43.11
N ASN A 189 35.27 -19.82 -42.96
CA ASN A 189 36.13 -19.14 -43.94
C ASN A 189 37.63 -19.28 -43.66
N GLY A 190 38.03 -19.82 -42.50
CA GLY A 190 39.43 -20.03 -42.11
C GLY A 190 39.99 -21.44 -42.42
N GLU A 191 39.17 -22.34 -42.96
CA GLU A 191 39.56 -23.70 -43.37
C GLU A 191 39.83 -23.85 -44.88
N LEU A 192 39.91 -22.72 -45.62
CA LEU A 192 40.30 -22.65 -47.04
C LEU A 192 41.64 -21.92 -47.18
#